data_AF-A0A556V0J6-F1
#
_entry.id   AF-A0A556V0J6-F1
#
_cell.length_a   1.000
_cell.length_b   1.000
_cell.length_c   1.000
_cell.angle_alpha   90.00
_cell.angle_beta   90.00
_cell.angle_gamma   90.00
#
_symmetry.space_group_name_H-M   'P 1'
#
loop_
_entity.id
_entity.type
_entity.pdbx_description
1 polymer ?
#
loop_
_entity_poly.entity_id
_entity_poly.type
_entity_poly.pdbx_seq_one_letter_code
_entity_poly.pdbx_strand_id
1 'polypeptide(L)'
;MSDSMLEEIFIKRSQQKKKTSPLNFKERLFVLTQEKISYYDYDFEKAKRKGLKGFVEVDKIKCVEIVLAEENAPPERLFPFQIVYDEGPLYIFAKTDDIRKQWIHKLKQVFVCIYIQTYETYIYICVCVCVCVCVCVCVCVCVCVCFLCLPQERSSTPLAQEPPKQLGFSVGMTVIAEYEYTPMAPDDLELKKDEEYKILQICDANWFKAKDKHGKEGYIPSNYVIEAFNGLEKYKWYCKNLNRSQAENLLKTENKDGGFLVRDSGRYSGKYTVSVFTKDIGETVGNCRHYNILSTQQGQYYLAEKHYFSNIPDLINYHQHNAAGLVRRLKYIVSNEQIAPSTAGLGYGVWEIDPRQLTFIKELGCGQFGVVKYGKWQGRHDVAIKMIKESSMSEDDFIEEAKVMMKLHHENLVQLYGVCTKQRPIYIVTEFLPNGCLLSYLRDYLRHPSAVQLLEICKDVSEGMAYLESQQFIHRDLAARNCLVALNGTVKVTDFGLSRYVLNDEYISSTVSQFPVRWSPPEVLLYHKFSSKSDIWAFG
;
A
#
# COMPACT_ATOMS: atom_id res chain seq x y z
N MET A 1 17.65 -17.61 -50.67
CA MET A 1 18.74 -17.03 -49.85
C MET A 1 18.06 -16.48 -48.62
N SER A 2 18.39 -16.98 -47.43
CA SER A 2 17.78 -16.52 -46.18
C SER A 2 18.12 -15.04 -45.99
N ASP A 3 17.11 -14.19 -45.81
CA ASP A 3 17.26 -12.75 -45.64
C ASP A 3 17.94 -12.45 -44.30
N SER A 4 19.27 -12.37 -44.30
CA SER A 4 20.09 -12.10 -43.13
C SER A 4 19.94 -10.63 -42.73
N MET A 5 19.46 -10.36 -41.52
CA MET A 5 19.23 -9.00 -41.03
C MET A 5 20.53 -8.33 -40.55
N LEU A 6 21.41 -9.10 -39.92
CA LEU A 6 22.75 -8.66 -39.49
C LEU A 6 23.73 -9.84 -39.56
N GLU A 7 24.98 -9.57 -39.95
CA GLU A 7 26.10 -10.50 -39.89
C GLU A 7 27.33 -9.82 -39.30
N GLU A 8 27.99 -10.43 -38.31
CA GLU A 8 29.16 -9.85 -37.64
C GLU A 8 30.01 -10.92 -36.96
N ILE A 9 31.31 -10.67 -36.84
CA ILE A 9 32.25 -11.54 -36.14
C ILE A 9 32.36 -11.11 -34.69
N PHE A 10 31.98 -12.02 -33.79
CA PHE A 10 32.09 -11.83 -32.34
C PHE A 10 32.92 -12.91 -31.67
N ILE A 11 33.50 -12.58 -30.51
CA ILE A 11 34.04 -13.59 -29.62
C ILE A 11 32.89 -14.19 -28.82
N LYS A 12 32.77 -15.51 -28.84
CA LYS A 12 31.81 -16.28 -28.04
C LYS A 12 32.54 -16.97 -26.89
N ARG A 13 32.02 -16.84 -25.68
CA ARG A 13 32.47 -17.64 -24.52
C ARG A 13 31.77 -19.00 -24.51
N SER A 14 32.50 -20.06 -24.19
CA SER A 14 31.97 -21.41 -24.04
C SER A 14 31.05 -21.50 -22.82
N GLN A 15 29.89 -22.15 -22.97
CA GLN A 15 29.07 -22.57 -21.84
C GLN A 15 29.74 -23.79 -21.20
N GLN A 16 30.12 -23.67 -19.91
CA GLN A 16 30.78 -24.76 -19.19
C GLN A 16 29.76 -25.89 -18.91
N LYS A 17 30.07 -27.12 -19.32
CA LYS A 17 29.26 -28.31 -18.97
C LYS A 17 29.50 -28.79 -17.54
N LYS A 18 30.64 -28.43 -16.93
CA LYS A 18 31.02 -28.73 -15.54
C LYS A 18 31.74 -27.51 -14.95
N LYS A 19 31.52 -27.19 -13.66
CA LYS A 19 32.12 -26.02 -12.97
C LYS A 19 33.66 -25.96 -13.02
N THR A 20 34.33 -27.08 -13.26
CA THR A 20 35.80 -27.20 -13.30
C THR A 20 36.41 -27.07 -14.70
N SER A 21 35.59 -26.94 -15.76
CA SER A 21 36.12 -26.84 -17.13
C SER A 21 36.64 -25.44 -17.44
N PRO A 22 37.80 -25.29 -18.09
CA PRO A 22 38.33 -23.98 -18.45
C PRO A 22 37.39 -23.21 -19.38
N LEU A 23 37.30 -21.89 -19.19
CA LEU A 23 36.56 -21.00 -20.07
C LEU A 23 37.31 -20.83 -21.39
N ASN A 24 36.65 -21.18 -22.49
CA ASN A 24 37.20 -21.03 -23.83
C ASN A 24 36.49 -19.88 -24.56
N PHE A 25 37.26 -19.05 -25.25
CA PHE A 25 36.77 -17.91 -26.03
C PHE A 25 37.14 -18.16 -27.49
N LYS A 26 36.17 -18.06 -28.40
CA LYS A 26 36.45 -18.25 -29.83
C LYS A 26 35.66 -17.27 -30.68
N GLU A 27 36.32 -16.72 -31.69
CA GLU A 27 35.67 -15.89 -32.71
C GLU A 27 34.73 -16.71 -33.59
N ARG A 28 33.54 -16.20 -33.83
CA ARG A 28 32.48 -16.84 -34.61
C ARG A 28 31.75 -15.80 -35.43
N LEU A 29 31.35 -16.18 -36.64
CA LEU A 29 30.44 -15.37 -37.44
C LEU A 29 29.02 -15.59 -36.92
N PHE A 30 28.39 -14.54 -36.43
CA PHE A 30 26.99 -14.54 -36.04
C PHE A 30 26.12 -14.00 -37.17
N VAL A 31 24.97 -14.62 -37.38
CA VAL A 31 23.98 -14.26 -38.39
C VAL A 31 22.62 -14.19 -37.71
N LEU A 32 22.01 -13.00 -37.70
CA LEU A 32 20.67 -12.76 -37.18
C LEU A 32 19.65 -12.79 -38.33
N THR A 33 18.58 -13.54 -38.13
CA THR A 33 17.39 -13.60 -39.00
C THR A 33 16.14 -13.28 -38.17
N GLN A 34 14.98 -13.14 -38.81
CA GLN A 34 13.72 -12.94 -38.07
C GLN A 34 13.37 -14.08 -37.11
N GLU A 35 13.82 -15.31 -37.41
CA GLU A 35 13.45 -16.51 -36.66
C GLU A 35 14.51 -16.93 -35.64
N LYS A 36 15.79 -16.66 -35.89
CA LYS A 36 16.90 -17.14 -35.06
C LYS A 36 18.18 -16.32 -35.21
N ILE A 37 19.03 -16.40 -34.18
CA ILE A 37 20.44 -16.02 -34.24
C ILE A 37 21.30 -17.29 -34.34
N SER A 38 22.12 -17.41 -35.39
CA SER A 38 22.99 -18.57 -35.65
C SER A 38 24.45 -18.18 -35.61
N TYR A 39 25.33 -19.07 -35.17
CA TYR A 39 26.78 -18.82 -35.15
C TYR A 39 27.59 -19.95 -35.79
N TYR A 40 28.58 -19.55 -36.60
CA TYR A 40 29.35 -20.42 -37.49
C TYR A 40 30.85 -20.32 -37.18
N ASP A 41 31.59 -21.39 -37.48
CA ASP A 41 33.03 -21.23 -37.67
C ASP A 41 33.28 -20.30 -38.87
N TYR A 42 34.31 -19.47 -38.79
CA TYR A 42 34.69 -18.54 -39.84
C TYR A 42 36.13 -18.79 -40.27
N ASP A 43 36.38 -18.79 -41.57
CA ASP A 43 37.73 -18.83 -42.15
C ASP A 43 38.17 -17.41 -42.48
N PHE A 44 39.09 -16.87 -41.70
CA PHE A 44 39.60 -15.51 -41.87
C PHE A 44 40.51 -15.37 -43.10
N GLU A 45 41.23 -16.41 -43.49
CA GLU A 45 42.14 -16.37 -44.65
C GLU A 45 41.35 -16.40 -45.97
N LYS A 46 40.25 -17.16 -45.99
CA LYS A 46 39.41 -17.34 -47.19
C LYS A 46 38.12 -16.51 -47.16
N ALA A 47 37.94 -15.69 -46.12
CA ALA A 47 36.74 -14.89 -45.84
C ALA A 47 35.43 -15.67 -46.05
N LYS A 48 35.37 -16.92 -45.56
CA LYS A 48 34.28 -17.85 -45.86
C LYS A 48 33.65 -18.45 -44.60
N ARG A 49 32.31 -18.46 -44.57
CA ARG A 49 31.50 -19.17 -43.57
C ARG A 49 31.74 -20.69 -43.65
N LYS A 50 32.13 -21.30 -42.53
CA LYS A 50 32.30 -22.76 -42.37
C LYS A 50 31.05 -23.36 -41.70
N GLY A 51 31.21 -24.48 -41.00
CA GLY A 51 30.10 -25.22 -40.38
C GLY A 51 29.39 -24.45 -39.27
N LEU A 52 28.07 -24.64 -39.19
CA LEU A 52 27.21 -24.15 -38.11
C LEU A 52 27.62 -24.79 -36.77
N LYS A 53 27.73 -23.98 -35.72
CA LYS A 53 28.06 -24.47 -34.36
C LYS A 53 26.89 -24.45 -33.40
N GLY A 54 25.93 -23.57 -33.63
CA GLY A 54 24.69 -23.53 -32.86
C GLY A 54 23.82 -22.35 -33.26
N PHE A 55 22.63 -22.31 -32.69
CA PHE A 55 21.65 -21.25 -32.91
C PHE A 55 20.78 -21.06 -31.67
N VAL A 56 20.12 -19.91 -31.57
CA VAL A 56 19.08 -19.61 -30.59
C VAL A 56 17.88 -19.09 -31.37
N GLU A 57 16.73 -19.72 -31.19
CA GLU A 57 15.47 -19.25 -31.79
C GLU A 57 15.02 -17.97 -31.07
N VAL A 58 14.55 -17.00 -31.84
CA VAL A 58 14.22 -15.65 -31.36
C VAL A 58 13.10 -15.69 -30.31
N ASP A 59 12.12 -16.59 -30.47
CA ASP A 59 11.01 -16.81 -29.54
C ASP A 59 11.44 -17.39 -28.18
N LYS A 60 12.60 -18.04 -28.12
CA LYS A 60 13.19 -18.58 -26.88
C LYS A 60 14.08 -17.59 -26.15
N ILE A 61 14.33 -16.41 -26.71
CA ILE A 61 15.11 -15.36 -26.06
C ILE A 61 14.27 -14.71 -24.96
N LYS A 62 14.78 -14.73 -23.72
CA LYS A 62 14.16 -14.12 -22.54
C LYS A 62 14.71 -12.72 -22.26
N CYS A 63 16.00 -12.50 -22.50
CA CYS A 63 16.65 -11.22 -22.24
C CYS A 63 17.86 -11.03 -23.15
N VAL A 64 18.14 -9.77 -23.53
CA VAL A 64 19.39 -9.35 -24.15
C VAL A 64 19.89 -8.11 -23.43
N GLU A 65 21.06 -8.19 -22.79
CA GLU A 65 21.58 -7.14 -21.93
C GLU A 65 23.08 -6.91 -22.09
N ILE A 66 23.50 -5.68 -21.77
CA ILE A 66 24.91 -5.32 -21.66
C ILE A 66 25.45 -5.92 -20.35
N VAL A 67 26.63 -6.52 -20.42
CA VAL A 67 27.34 -7.05 -19.24
C VAL A 67 28.50 -6.12 -18.93
N LEU A 68 28.83 -5.95 -17.64
CA LEU A 68 30.04 -5.23 -17.24
C LEU A 68 31.28 -6.06 -17.63
N ALA A 69 32.30 -5.40 -18.18
CA ALA A 69 33.56 -6.07 -18.47
C ALA A 69 34.25 -6.49 -17.16
N GLU A 70 35.01 -7.59 -17.21
CA GLU A 70 35.86 -8.03 -16.10
C GLU A 70 36.91 -6.93 -15.81
N GLU A 71 37.25 -6.69 -14.53
CA GLU A 71 38.15 -5.59 -14.09
C GLU A 71 39.52 -5.57 -14.81
N ASN A 72 39.97 -6.71 -15.37
CA ASN A 72 41.21 -6.85 -16.13
C ASN A 72 40.99 -7.53 -17.51
N ALA A 73 39.86 -7.24 -18.17
CA ALA A 73 39.57 -7.82 -19.48
C ALA A 73 40.57 -7.33 -20.56
N PRO A 74 41.08 -8.22 -21.44
CA PRO A 74 41.86 -7.81 -22.60
C PRO A 74 41.02 -6.93 -23.54
N PRO A 75 41.65 -6.11 -24.40
CA PRO A 75 40.94 -5.14 -25.25
C PRO A 75 39.80 -5.73 -26.08
N GLU A 76 39.98 -6.95 -26.57
CA GLU A 76 38.99 -7.72 -27.35
C GLU A 76 37.74 -8.18 -26.56
N ARG A 77 37.74 -8.02 -25.22
CA ARG A 77 36.64 -8.42 -24.33
C ARG A 77 35.99 -7.25 -23.57
N LEU A 78 36.25 -6.00 -24.00
CA LEU A 78 35.75 -4.80 -23.31
C LEU A 78 34.25 -4.52 -23.53
N PHE A 79 33.65 -5.06 -24.61
CA PHE A 79 32.24 -4.80 -24.93
C PHE A 79 31.39 -6.07 -24.88
N PRO A 80 31.20 -6.68 -23.69
CA PRO A 80 30.36 -7.87 -23.58
C PRO A 80 28.88 -7.51 -23.58
N PHE A 81 28.09 -8.46 -24.08
CA PHE A 81 26.64 -8.54 -23.92
C PHE A 81 26.24 -10.01 -23.83
N GLN A 82 25.05 -10.28 -23.29
CA GLN A 82 24.53 -11.64 -23.20
C GLN A 82 23.14 -11.78 -23.77
N ILE A 83 22.86 -12.97 -24.29
CA ILE A 83 21.54 -13.42 -24.71
C ILE A 83 21.13 -14.54 -23.77
N VAL A 84 20.08 -14.32 -22.97
CA VAL A 84 19.54 -15.31 -22.05
C VAL A 84 18.39 -16.04 -22.73
N TYR A 85 18.48 -17.35 -22.82
CA TYR A 85 17.45 -18.24 -23.38
C TYR A 85 17.32 -19.50 -22.51
N ASP A 86 16.43 -20.41 -22.88
CA ASP A 86 16.06 -21.57 -22.04
C ASP A 86 17.23 -22.44 -21.57
N GLU A 87 18.30 -22.59 -22.37
CA GLU A 87 19.43 -23.44 -22.03
C GLU A 87 20.56 -22.70 -21.27
N GLY A 88 20.35 -21.42 -20.94
CA GLY A 88 21.29 -20.59 -20.19
C GLY A 88 21.87 -19.41 -21.00
N PRO A 89 22.72 -18.59 -20.39
CA PRO A 89 23.24 -17.38 -21.04
C PRO A 89 24.26 -17.70 -22.14
N LEU A 90 24.14 -16.99 -23.26
CA LEU A 90 25.13 -16.93 -24.33
C LEU A 90 25.89 -15.61 -24.23
N TYR A 91 27.15 -15.68 -23.79
CA TYR A 91 28.04 -14.53 -23.65
C TYR A 91 28.78 -14.23 -24.95
N ILE A 92 28.67 -12.99 -25.42
CA ILE A 92 29.18 -12.49 -26.69
C ILE A 92 29.96 -11.20 -26.43
N PHE A 93 31.09 -11.00 -27.12
CA PHE A 93 31.91 -9.80 -27.01
C PHE A 93 32.03 -9.13 -28.37
N ALA A 94 31.63 -7.86 -28.43
CA ALA A 94 31.74 -7.01 -29.59
C ALA A 94 33.12 -6.34 -29.69
N LYS A 95 33.52 -6.00 -30.92
CA LYS A 95 34.79 -5.27 -31.16
C LYS A 95 34.70 -3.81 -30.71
N THR A 96 33.52 -3.20 -30.82
CA THR A 96 33.25 -1.82 -30.42
C THR A 96 31.91 -1.71 -29.72
N ASP A 97 31.73 -0.65 -28.94
CA ASP A 97 30.46 -0.35 -28.27
C ASP A 97 29.33 -0.05 -29.26
N ASP A 98 29.63 0.57 -30.40
CA ASP A 98 28.64 0.87 -31.43
C ASP A 98 28.04 -0.40 -32.04
N ILE A 99 28.89 -1.38 -32.36
CA ILE A 99 28.45 -2.69 -32.87
C ILE A 99 27.62 -3.41 -31.79
N ARG A 100 28.05 -3.36 -30.52
CA ARG A 100 27.29 -3.92 -29.39
C ARG A 100 25.88 -3.32 -29.31
N LYS A 101 25.79 -1.99 -29.31
CA LYS A 101 24.51 -1.25 -29.23
C LYS A 101 23.61 -1.58 -30.43
N GLN A 102 24.16 -1.58 -31.64
CA GLN A 102 23.42 -1.92 -32.86
C GLN A 102 22.82 -3.33 -32.80
N TRP A 103 23.62 -4.32 -32.39
CA TRP A 103 23.17 -5.71 -32.31
C TRP A 103 22.15 -5.95 -31.20
N ILE A 104 22.35 -5.37 -30.01
CA ILE A 104 21.37 -5.44 -28.92
C ILE A 104 20.06 -4.79 -29.36
N HIS A 105 20.12 -3.61 -29.97
CA HIS A 105 18.94 -2.91 -30.47
C HIS A 105 18.20 -3.77 -31.49
N LYS A 106 18.91 -4.39 -32.44
CA LYS A 106 18.28 -5.22 -33.46
C LYS A 106 17.70 -6.52 -32.91
N LEU A 107 18.39 -7.18 -31.99
CA LEU A 107 17.87 -8.35 -31.30
C LEU A 107 16.58 -8.01 -30.55
N LYS A 108 16.56 -6.89 -29.82
CA LYS A 108 15.37 -6.37 -29.12
C LYS A 108 14.22 -5.97 -30.05
N GLN A 109 14.49 -5.62 -31.31
CA GLN A 109 13.44 -5.38 -32.31
C GLN A 109 12.82 -6.67 -32.85
N VAL A 110 13.59 -7.76 -32.90
CA VAL A 110 13.21 -8.99 -33.60
C VAL A 110 12.48 -9.99 -32.68
N PHE A 111 12.80 -10.05 -31.38
CA PHE A 111 11.95 -10.77 -30.43
C PHE A 111 10.79 -9.86 -29.97
N VAL A 112 9.56 -10.38 -30.03
CA VAL A 112 8.31 -9.60 -29.85
C VAL A 112 8.30 -8.82 -28.53
N CYS A 113 8.18 -7.50 -28.66
CA CYS A 113 7.77 -6.53 -27.65
C CYS A 113 6.54 -7.01 -26.85
N ILE A 114 6.75 -7.47 -25.62
CA ILE A 114 5.90 -7.04 -24.50
C ILE A 114 6.62 -5.81 -23.93
N TYR A 115 5.99 -4.65 -24.09
CA TYR A 115 6.49 -3.33 -23.71
C TYR A 115 7.17 -3.33 -22.32
N ILE A 116 8.49 -3.17 -22.27
CA ILE A 116 9.17 -2.44 -21.18
C ILE A 116 10.22 -1.55 -21.85
N GLN A 117 9.83 -0.30 -22.06
CA GLN A 117 10.69 0.76 -22.56
C GLN A 117 11.58 1.21 -21.38
N THR A 118 12.75 0.58 -21.19
CA THR A 118 13.78 1.16 -20.31
C THR A 118 14.52 2.25 -21.07
N TYR A 119 14.07 3.49 -20.93
CA TYR A 119 14.93 4.65 -21.13
C TYR A 119 15.68 4.91 -19.82
N GLU A 120 17.00 4.98 -19.90
CA GLU A 120 17.79 5.65 -18.87
C GLU A 120 17.41 7.12 -18.81
N THR A 121 17.24 7.61 -17.58
CA THR A 121 17.53 8.94 -17.03
C THR A 121 16.32 9.49 -16.29
N TYR A 122 16.25 9.15 -14.99
CA TYR A 122 15.31 9.64 -13.98
C TYR A 122 13.81 9.37 -14.19
N ILE A 123 13.17 9.03 -13.07
CA ILE A 123 11.74 9.06 -12.76
C ILE A 123 11.01 7.70 -12.84
N TYR A 124 10.64 7.26 -11.62
CA TYR A 124 9.39 6.64 -11.20
C TYR A 124 8.62 5.81 -12.24
N ILE A 125 8.40 4.55 -11.91
CA ILE A 125 7.21 3.82 -12.35
C ILE A 125 6.01 4.53 -11.72
N CYS A 126 5.49 5.55 -12.40
CA CYS A 126 4.17 6.07 -12.11
C CYS A 126 3.18 5.07 -12.70
N VAL A 127 2.55 4.28 -11.84
CA VAL A 127 1.32 3.56 -12.19
C VAL A 127 0.24 4.61 -12.39
N CYS A 128 0.16 5.16 -13.61
CA CYS A 128 -1.02 5.92 -14.02
C CYS A 128 -2.19 4.94 -14.11
N VAL A 129 -2.98 4.88 -13.04
CA VAL A 129 -4.34 4.38 -13.07
C VAL A 129 -5.14 5.35 -13.95
N CYS A 130 -5.18 5.10 -15.26
CA CYS A 130 -6.19 5.72 -16.12
C CYS A 130 -7.52 5.01 -15.84
N VAL A 131 -8.32 5.61 -14.96
CA VAL A 131 -9.76 5.34 -14.87
C VAL A 131 -10.41 5.82 -16.17
N CYS A 132 -10.46 4.96 -17.19
CA CYS A 132 -11.39 5.15 -18.30
C CYS A 132 -12.60 4.25 -18.08
N VAL A 133 -13.66 4.87 -17.56
CA VAL A 133 -15.03 4.38 -17.64
C VAL A 133 -15.41 4.25 -19.12
N CYS A 134 -15.30 3.05 -19.68
CA CYS A 134 -16.06 2.69 -20.88
C CYS A 134 -16.18 1.17 -21.01
N VAL A 135 -17.42 0.71 -20.87
CA VAL A 135 -17.85 -0.64 -21.25
C VAL A 135 -17.70 -0.74 -22.77
N CYS A 136 -16.63 -1.39 -23.25
CA CYS A 136 -16.65 -2.12 -24.53
C CYS A 136 -15.36 -2.91 -24.77
N VAL A 137 -15.53 -4.15 -25.17
CA VAL A 137 -14.47 -4.97 -25.77
C VAL A 137 -14.10 -4.32 -27.11
N CYS A 138 -12.97 -3.62 -27.20
CA CYS A 138 -12.31 -3.33 -28.47
C CYS A 138 -10.85 -2.89 -28.29
N VAL A 139 -9.97 -3.49 -29.09
CA VAL A 139 -8.55 -3.12 -29.21
C VAL A 139 -8.48 -1.76 -29.90
N CYS A 140 -8.04 -0.72 -29.18
CA CYS A 140 -7.76 0.60 -29.76
C CYS A 140 -6.30 1.00 -29.51
N VAL A 141 -5.56 1.15 -30.62
CA VAL A 141 -4.24 1.77 -30.70
C VAL A 141 -4.41 3.27 -30.46
N CYS A 142 -3.74 3.83 -29.45
CA CYS A 142 -3.74 5.27 -29.19
C CYS A 142 -2.41 5.88 -29.67
N VAL A 143 -2.50 6.78 -30.65
CA VAL A 143 -1.39 7.62 -31.14
C VAL A 143 -1.45 8.93 -30.36
N CYS A 144 -0.39 9.28 -29.62
CA CYS A 144 -0.24 10.62 -29.03
C CYS A 144 0.85 11.41 -29.77
N VAL A 145 0.44 12.58 -30.26
CA VAL A 145 1.22 13.57 -31.00
C VAL A 145 2.15 14.33 -30.06
N CYS A 146 3.43 14.40 -30.40
CA CYS A 146 4.46 15.14 -29.67
C CYS A 146 4.30 16.67 -29.82
N PHE A 147 4.25 17.40 -28.71
CA PHE A 147 4.70 18.79 -28.67
C PHE A 147 6.18 18.81 -28.25
N LEU A 148 7.03 19.33 -29.13
CA LEU A 148 8.45 19.54 -28.94
C LEU A 148 8.69 20.67 -27.92
N CYS A 149 9.50 20.44 -26.88
CA CYS A 149 10.15 21.51 -26.13
C CYS A 149 11.64 21.20 -25.91
N LEU A 150 12.44 22.21 -26.23
CA LEU A 150 13.91 22.32 -26.23
C LEU A 150 14.54 22.19 -24.82
N PRO A 151 15.86 21.94 -24.72
CA PRO A 151 16.53 21.64 -23.46
C PRO A 151 16.78 22.90 -22.63
N GLN A 152 16.53 22.81 -21.31
CA GLN A 152 16.94 23.84 -20.36
C GLN A 152 17.82 23.25 -19.25
N GLU A 153 18.83 24.01 -18.87
CA GLU A 153 19.99 23.65 -18.06
C GLU A 153 19.66 23.31 -16.59
N ARG A 154 20.59 22.56 -15.97
CA ARG A 154 20.59 22.16 -14.56
C ARG A 154 20.43 23.36 -13.61
N SER A 155 19.47 23.27 -12.69
CA SER A 155 19.53 24.01 -11.43
C SER A 155 18.86 23.24 -10.27
N SER A 156 19.56 23.28 -9.13
CA SER A 156 19.13 23.07 -7.73
C SER A 156 18.04 22.05 -7.39
N THR A 157 18.45 21.08 -6.56
CA THR A 157 17.63 20.25 -5.63
C THR A 157 16.27 20.84 -5.28
N PRO A 158 15.15 20.11 -5.45
CA PRO A 158 13.87 20.52 -4.90
C PRO A 158 13.94 20.45 -3.37
N LEU A 159 13.51 21.54 -2.72
CA LEU A 159 13.18 21.57 -1.30
C LEU A 159 12.12 20.51 -0.98
N ALA A 160 12.22 19.93 0.21
CA ALA A 160 11.30 18.94 0.76
C ALA A 160 9.83 19.36 0.55
N GLN A 161 9.02 18.43 0.04
CA GLN A 161 7.57 18.59 0.06
C GLN A 161 7.10 18.65 1.50
N GLU A 162 6.22 19.60 1.82
CA GLU A 162 5.59 19.69 3.12
C GLU A 162 4.84 18.37 3.42
N PRO A 163 4.91 17.86 4.66
CA PRO A 163 4.19 16.65 5.06
C PRO A 163 2.68 16.84 4.87
N PRO A 164 1.90 15.75 4.73
CA PRO A 164 0.44 15.82 4.64
C PRO A 164 -0.12 16.64 5.79
N LYS A 165 -1.09 17.53 5.50
CA LYS A 165 -1.73 18.41 6.48
C LYS A 165 -2.12 17.62 7.74
N GLN A 166 -1.40 17.83 8.84
CA GLN A 166 -1.81 17.41 10.16
C GLN A 166 -3.19 18.03 10.47
N LEU A 167 -4.09 17.28 11.12
CA LEU A 167 -5.34 17.87 11.63
C LEU A 167 -4.97 19.11 12.47
N GLY A 168 -5.62 20.25 12.19
CA GLY A 168 -5.29 21.57 12.70
C GLY A 168 -5.59 21.78 14.19
N PHE A 169 -5.21 20.84 15.05
CA PHE A 169 -5.36 20.96 16.49
C PHE A 169 -4.38 21.97 17.06
N SER A 170 -4.83 22.76 18.04
CA SER A 170 -3.99 23.74 18.73
C SER A 170 -4.23 23.70 20.25
N VAL A 171 -3.23 24.13 21.01
CA VAL A 171 -3.35 24.22 22.47
C VAL A 171 -4.44 25.24 22.83
N GLY A 172 -5.34 24.85 23.73
CA GLY A 172 -6.49 25.65 24.16
C GLY A 172 -7.78 25.37 23.39
N MET A 173 -7.72 24.58 22.31
CA MET A 173 -8.85 24.17 21.50
C MET A 173 -9.77 23.20 22.25
N THR A 174 -11.09 23.35 22.04
CA THR A 174 -12.08 22.36 22.48
C THR A 174 -12.28 21.31 21.39
N VAL A 175 -12.26 20.06 21.80
CA VAL A 175 -12.47 18.89 20.95
C VAL A 175 -13.60 18.03 21.49
N ILE A 176 -14.24 17.26 20.62
CA ILE A 176 -15.30 16.31 20.99
C ILE A 176 -14.75 14.90 20.83
N ALA A 177 -15.07 14.01 21.78
CA ALA A 177 -14.75 12.60 21.65
C ALA A 177 -15.66 11.91 20.62
N GLU A 178 -15.08 11.42 19.54
CA GLU A 178 -15.77 10.63 18.51
C GLU A 178 -16.04 9.19 18.97
N TYR A 179 -15.15 8.66 19.83
CA TYR A 179 -15.24 7.31 20.40
C TYR A 179 -15.08 7.33 21.91
N GLU A 180 -15.57 6.27 22.56
CA GLU A 180 -15.30 6.02 23.97
C GLU A 180 -13.87 5.50 24.14
N TYR A 181 -13.12 6.04 25.11
CA TYR A 181 -11.79 5.59 25.48
C TYR A 181 -11.76 5.24 26.96
N THR A 182 -11.50 3.98 27.27
CA THR A 182 -11.24 3.54 28.64
C THR A 182 -9.76 3.74 28.96
N PRO A 183 -9.40 4.45 30.05
CA PRO A 183 -8.00 4.65 30.44
C PRO A 183 -7.21 3.34 30.51
N MET A 184 -6.09 3.28 29.79
CA MET A 184 -5.20 2.12 29.74
C MET A 184 -3.97 2.30 30.64
N ALA A 185 -3.55 3.54 30.86
CA ALA A 185 -2.54 3.94 31.84
C ALA A 185 -3.11 4.80 32.99
N PRO A 186 -2.44 4.89 34.15
CA PRO A 186 -2.92 5.70 35.28
C PRO A 186 -3.09 7.19 34.98
N ASP A 187 -2.29 7.72 34.06
CA ASP A 187 -2.28 9.13 33.68
C ASP A 187 -3.23 9.45 32.50
N ASP A 188 -3.93 8.43 31.99
CA ASP A 188 -4.89 8.59 30.90
C ASP A 188 -6.23 9.18 31.40
N LEU A 189 -6.86 9.96 30.53
CA LEU A 189 -8.19 10.53 30.76
C LEU A 189 -9.24 9.72 30.00
N GLU A 190 -10.36 9.41 30.67
CA GLU A 190 -11.49 8.71 30.05
C GLU A 190 -12.18 9.61 29.02
N LEU A 191 -12.37 9.09 27.81
CA LEU A 191 -13.22 9.75 26.80
C LEU A 191 -14.60 9.11 26.80
N LYS A 192 -15.63 9.93 26.94
CA LYS A 192 -17.03 9.55 26.74
C LYS A 192 -17.49 10.12 25.41
N LYS A 193 -18.05 9.26 24.55
CA LYS A 193 -18.50 9.65 23.21
C LYS A 193 -19.44 10.86 23.29
N ASP A 194 -19.23 11.80 22.37
CA ASP A 194 -19.93 13.07 22.25
C ASP A 194 -19.66 14.10 23.38
N GLU A 195 -18.75 13.83 24.33
CA GLU A 195 -18.34 14.83 25.35
C GLU A 195 -17.19 15.74 24.88
N GLU A 196 -17.16 16.96 25.42
CA GLU A 196 -16.15 17.98 25.12
C GLU A 196 -14.95 17.92 26.07
N TYR A 197 -13.76 18.12 25.50
CA TYR A 197 -12.49 18.13 26.19
C TYR A 197 -11.66 19.33 25.71
N LYS A 198 -10.89 19.95 26.60
CA LYS A 198 -10.00 21.06 26.23
C LYS A 198 -8.56 20.56 26.12
N ILE A 199 -7.93 20.77 24.96
CA ILE A 199 -6.51 20.45 24.75
C ILE A 199 -5.66 21.41 25.59
N LEU A 200 -4.85 20.86 26.49
CA LEU A 200 -3.87 21.59 27.29
C LEU A 200 -2.48 21.54 26.68
N GLN A 201 -2.12 20.43 26.04
CA GLN A 201 -0.81 20.23 25.42
C GLN A 201 -0.92 19.21 24.29
N ILE A 202 -0.24 19.47 23.17
CA ILE A 202 0.01 18.49 22.11
C ILE A 202 1.37 17.85 22.42
N CYS A 203 1.37 16.59 22.82
CA CYS A 203 2.60 15.91 23.22
C CYS A 203 3.34 15.34 22.01
N ASP A 204 2.60 14.67 21.14
CA ASP A 204 3.04 14.23 19.81
C ASP A 204 1.83 14.13 18.86
N ALA A 205 2.02 13.51 17.68
CA ALA A 205 0.96 13.35 16.69
C ALA A 205 -0.20 12.46 17.15
N ASN A 206 0.04 11.57 18.12
CA ASN A 206 -0.88 10.51 18.54
C ASN A 206 -1.52 10.76 19.91
N TRP A 207 -0.90 11.58 20.77
CA TRP A 207 -1.36 11.81 22.14
C TRP A 207 -1.41 13.29 22.51
N PHE A 208 -2.54 13.71 23.08
CA PHE A 208 -2.74 15.04 23.64
C PHE A 208 -2.94 14.95 25.16
N LYS A 209 -2.50 15.97 25.89
CA LYS A 209 -2.94 16.18 27.27
C LYS A 209 -4.19 17.06 27.24
N ALA A 210 -5.28 16.59 27.82
CA ALA A 210 -6.56 17.28 27.81
C ALA A 210 -7.18 17.38 29.20
N LYS A 211 -8.24 18.18 29.29
CA LYS A 211 -9.03 18.41 30.50
C LYS A 211 -10.51 18.18 30.22
N ASP A 212 -11.17 17.43 31.08
CA ASP A 212 -12.63 17.23 31.00
C ASP A 212 -13.40 18.43 31.60
N LYS A 213 -14.74 18.40 31.47
CA LYS A 213 -15.65 19.40 32.06
C LYS A 213 -15.61 19.48 33.60
N HIS A 214 -15.13 18.45 34.28
CA HIS A 214 -15.00 18.38 35.73
C HIS A 214 -13.62 18.87 36.22
N GLY A 215 -12.74 19.20 35.29
CA GLY A 215 -11.40 19.69 35.57
C GLY A 215 -10.35 18.59 35.79
N LYS A 216 -10.68 17.31 35.54
CA LYS A 216 -9.71 16.21 35.55
C LYS A 216 -8.84 16.31 34.31
N GLU A 217 -7.54 16.12 34.50
CA GLU A 217 -6.54 16.19 33.43
C GLU A 217 -5.93 14.82 33.20
N GLY A 218 -5.54 14.54 31.96
CA GLY A 218 -4.83 13.32 31.59
C GLY A 218 -4.59 13.23 30.08
N TYR A 219 -3.99 12.13 29.66
CA TYR A 219 -3.67 11.89 28.26
C TYR A 219 -4.85 11.26 27.51
N ILE A 220 -5.07 11.72 26.29
CA ILE A 220 -6.11 11.23 25.39
C ILE A 220 -5.51 10.92 24.01
N PRO A 221 -5.98 9.87 23.32
CA PRO A 221 -5.55 9.58 21.96
C PRO A 221 -6.12 10.61 20.97
N SER A 222 -5.26 11.18 20.12
CA SER A 222 -5.61 12.26 19.19
C SER A 222 -6.61 11.81 18.12
N ASN A 223 -6.55 10.54 17.72
CA ASN A 223 -7.46 9.92 16.75
C ASN A 223 -8.85 9.58 17.32
N TYR A 224 -9.08 9.81 18.63
CA TYR A 224 -10.39 9.62 19.25
C TYR A 224 -11.17 10.93 19.37
N VAL A 225 -10.54 12.03 19.00
CA VAL A 225 -11.10 13.36 19.16
C VAL A 225 -11.06 14.12 17.85
N ILE A 226 -12.06 14.97 17.69
CA ILE A 226 -12.28 15.81 16.52
C ILE A 226 -12.44 17.25 17.00
N GLU A 227 -12.15 18.21 16.12
CA GLU A 227 -12.47 19.61 16.40
C GLU A 227 -13.94 19.74 16.79
N ALA A 228 -14.23 20.45 17.88
CA ALA A 228 -15.60 20.71 18.28
C ALA A 228 -16.33 21.39 17.11
N PHE A 229 -17.26 20.66 16.49
CA PHE A 229 -17.85 21.09 15.23
C PHE A 229 -18.68 22.37 15.40
N ASN A 230 -18.38 23.37 14.58
CA ASN A 230 -19.29 24.46 14.29
C ASN A 230 -20.21 24.06 13.13
N GLY A 231 -21.33 23.35 13.38
CA GLY A 231 -22.26 23.01 12.29
C GLY A 231 -23.14 21.79 12.49
N LEU A 232 -23.39 21.06 11.40
CA LEU A 232 -24.20 19.85 11.37
C LEU A 232 -23.42 18.58 11.70
N GLU A 233 -22.10 18.65 11.62
CA GLU A 233 -21.15 17.57 11.88
C GLU A 233 -21.27 16.99 13.30
N LYS A 234 -21.79 17.77 14.25
CA LYS A 234 -22.10 17.29 15.62
C LYS A 234 -23.25 16.29 15.69
N TYR A 235 -24.08 16.19 14.66
CA TYR A 235 -25.24 15.30 14.68
C TYR A 235 -24.91 13.96 14.02
N LYS A 236 -25.10 12.86 14.75
CA LYS A 236 -24.83 11.48 14.28
C LYS A 236 -25.48 11.12 12.93
N TRP A 237 -26.60 11.75 12.60
CA TRP A 237 -27.30 11.54 11.34
C TRP A 237 -26.67 12.27 10.15
N TYR A 238 -25.70 13.17 10.34
CA TYR A 238 -25.05 13.91 9.27
C TYR A 238 -23.71 13.28 8.87
N CYS A 239 -23.56 13.02 7.58
CA CYS A 239 -22.42 12.35 6.96
C CYS A 239 -21.96 13.20 5.77
N LYS A 240 -21.12 14.20 6.05
CA LYS A 240 -20.68 15.25 5.12
C LYS A 240 -20.20 14.72 3.76
N ASN A 241 -19.22 13.81 3.79
CA ASN A 241 -18.51 13.33 2.60
C ASN A 241 -19.14 12.10 1.92
N LEU A 242 -20.40 11.75 2.22
CA LEU A 242 -21.05 10.62 1.55
C LEU A 242 -21.65 11.03 0.21
N ASN A 243 -21.30 10.30 -0.85
CA ASN A 243 -22.01 10.40 -2.12
C ASN A 243 -23.30 9.57 -2.11
N ARG A 244 -24.14 9.73 -3.15
CA ARG A 244 -25.42 9.02 -3.24
C ARG A 244 -25.28 7.50 -3.19
N SER A 245 -24.32 6.94 -3.94
CA SER A 245 -24.12 5.49 -4.03
C SER A 245 -23.67 4.90 -2.68
N GLN A 246 -22.71 5.56 -2.02
CA GLN A 246 -22.23 5.15 -0.68
C GLN A 246 -23.35 5.21 0.37
N ALA A 247 -24.17 6.27 0.34
CA ALA A 247 -25.32 6.37 1.23
C ALA A 247 -26.35 5.25 0.99
N GLU A 248 -26.61 4.90 -0.28
CA GLU A 248 -27.51 3.78 -0.60
C GLU A 248 -26.96 2.45 -0.10
N ASN A 249 -25.65 2.21 -0.22
CA ASN A 249 -25.01 0.99 0.28
C ASN A 249 -25.13 0.89 1.81
N LEU A 250 -24.77 1.94 2.55
CA LEU A 250 -24.89 1.97 4.02
C LEU A 250 -26.32 1.72 4.50
N LEU A 251 -27.29 2.39 3.89
CA LEU A 251 -28.71 2.24 4.21
C LEU A 251 -29.22 0.83 3.91
N LYS A 252 -28.80 0.22 2.80
CA LYS A 252 -29.17 -1.15 2.42
C LYS A 252 -28.52 -2.19 3.33
N THR A 253 -27.27 -1.98 3.76
CA THR A 253 -26.56 -2.86 4.70
C THR A 253 -27.27 -2.90 6.05
N GLU A 254 -27.69 -1.75 6.58
CA GLU A 254 -28.45 -1.69 7.84
C GLU A 254 -29.85 -2.29 7.72
N ASN A 255 -30.48 -2.22 6.54
CA ASN A 255 -31.77 -2.84 6.19
C ASN A 255 -32.92 -2.55 7.18
N LYS A 256 -32.88 -1.39 7.84
CA LYS A 256 -33.91 -0.93 8.77
C LYS A 256 -34.87 -0.03 8.03
N ASP A 257 -36.14 -0.44 7.88
CA ASP A 257 -37.17 0.42 7.31
C ASP A 257 -37.15 1.78 8.04
N GLY A 258 -37.17 2.88 7.27
CA GLY A 258 -36.90 4.29 7.64
C GLY A 258 -35.64 4.54 8.45
N GLY A 259 -34.60 3.76 8.19
CA GLY A 259 -33.23 4.17 8.39
C GLY A 259 -32.92 5.41 7.56
N PHE A 260 -32.20 6.38 8.12
CA PHE A 260 -31.91 7.62 7.41
C PHE A 260 -30.54 8.20 7.76
N LEU A 261 -30.03 9.01 6.85
CA LEU A 261 -28.85 9.86 7.04
C LEU A 261 -29.00 11.15 6.22
N VAL A 262 -28.25 12.17 6.57
CA VAL A 262 -28.16 13.46 5.89
C VAL A 262 -26.75 13.63 5.36
N ARG A 263 -26.60 14.12 4.14
CA ARG A 263 -25.29 14.28 3.49
C ARG A 263 -25.27 15.53 2.64
N ASP A 264 -24.10 15.93 2.18
CA ASP A 264 -24.00 17.00 1.20
C ASP A 264 -24.64 16.61 -0.13
N SER A 265 -25.27 17.58 -0.78
CA SER A 265 -25.87 17.39 -2.09
C SER A 265 -24.77 17.44 -3.15
N GLY A 266 -24.34 16.28 -3.65
CA GLY A 266 -23.32 16.19 -4.69
C GLY A 266 -23.66 16.90 -6.02
N ARG A 267 -24.90 17.40 -6.20
CA ARG A 267 -25.31 18.22 -7.36
C ARG A 267 -25.23 19.73 -7.11
N TYR A 268 -25.20 20.20 -5.87
CA TYR A 268 -25.25 21.62 -5.53
C TYR A 268 -24.43 21.90 -4.26
N SER A 269 -23.32 22.63 -4.39
CA SER A 269 -22.51 23.06 -3.25
C SER A 269 -23.34 23.87 -2.25
N GLY A 270 -23.26 23.52 -0.96
CA GLY A 270 -24.00 24.22 0.10
C GLY A 270 -25.46 23.81 0.26
N LYS A 271 -25.92 22.74 -0.41
CA LYS A 271 -27.23 22.12 -0.17
C LYS A 271 -27.08 20.74 0.45
N TYR A 272 -28.10 20.30 1.17
CA TYR A 272 -28.09 19.03 1.89
C TYR A 272 -29.16 18.08 1.33
N THR A 273 -28.95 16.77 1.50
CA THR A 273 -29.90 15.74 1.06
C THR A 273 -30.13 14.73 2.20
N VAL A 274 -31.39 14.48 2.54
CA VAL A 274 -31.81 13.40 3.42
C VAL A 274 -32.03 12.13 2.59
N SER A 275 -31.32 11.06 2.92
CA SER A 275 -31.47 9.74 2.29
C SER A 275 -32.19 8.81 3.25
N VAL A 276 -33.24 8.14 2.79
CA VAL A 276 -34.14 7.32 3.63
C VAL A 276 -34.31 5.95 2.99
N PHE A 277 -34.13 4.88 3.77
CA PHE A 277 -34.42 3.51 3.36
C PHE A 277 -35.89 3.17 3.61
N THR A 278 -36.51 2.46 2.68
CA THR A 278 -37.90 2.01 2.78
C THR A 278 -38.03 0.56 2.36
N LYS A 279 -38.83 -0.20 3.10
CA LYS A 279 -39.11 -1.59 2.77
C LYS A 279 -40.62 -1.85 2.93
N ASP A 280 -41.28 -2.15 1.82
CA ASP A 280 -42.70 -2.46 1.82
C ASP A 280 -42.95 -3.87 2.37
N ILE A 281 -44.15 -4.07 2.94
CA ILE A 281 -44.54 -5.34 3.56
C ILE A 281 -44.67 -6.40 2.45
N GLY A 282 -43.72 -7.34 2.41
CA GLY A 282 -43.69 -8.45 1.45
C GLY A 282 -42.54 -8.40 0.44
N GLU A 283 -41.78 -7.31 0.37
CA GLU A 283 -40.61 -7.21 -0.50
C GLU A 283 -39.33 -7.72 0.17
N THR A 284 -38.54 -8.52 -0.56
CA THR A 284 -37.23 -9.01 -0.10
C THR A 284 -36.13 -7.95 -0.22
N VAL A 285 -36.31 -6.96 -1.11
CA VAL A 285 -35.34 -5.91 -1.43
C VAL A 285 -35.93 -4.55 -1.10
N GLY A 286 -35.32 -3.81 -0.17
CA GLY A 286 -35.74 -2.43 0.13
C GLY A 286 -35.11 -1.39 -0.81
N ASN A 287 -35.69 -0.19 -0.84
CA ASN A 287 -35.32 0.89 -1.74
C ASN A 287 -34.89 2.15 -0.98
N CYS A 288 -34.09 3.01 -1.61
CA CYS A 288 -33.61 4.27 -1.03
C CYS A 288 -34.28 5.46 -1.73
N ARG A 289 -34.80 6.40 -0.93
CA ARG A 289 -35.34 7.69 -1.39
C ARG A 289 -34.45 8.83 -0.94
N HIS A 290 -34.29 9.85 -1.78
CA HIS A 290 -33.44 11.01 -1.50
C HIS A 290 -34.25 12.30 -1.62
N TYR A 291 -34.25 13.11 -0.57
CA TYR A 291 -34.98 14.36 -0.47
C TYR A 291 -33.98 15.50 -0.27
N ASN A 292 -34.02 16.51 -1.15
CA ASN A 292 -33.16 17.68 -0.98
C ASN A 292 -33.76 18.60 0.07
N ILE A 293 -32.92 19.05 1.00
CA ILE A 293 -33.25 20.13 1.91
C ILE A 293 -33.15 21.42 1.11
N LEU A 294 -34.28 22.10 0.95
CA LEU A 294 -34.40 23.36 0.22
C LEU A 294 -34.45 24.52 1.21
N SER A 295 -34.02 25.69 0.77
CA SER A 295 -34.06 26.93 1.55
C SER A 295 -34.97 27.95 0.88
N THR A 296 -35.77 28.67 1.67
CA THR A 296 -36.58 29.80 1.18
C THR A 296 -35.72 31.06 1.04
N GLN A 297 -36.24 32.09 0.38
CA GLN A 297 -35.57 33.41 0.29
C GLN A 297 -35.39 34.07 1.68
N GLN A 298 -36.16 33.65 2.68
CA GLN A 298 -36.08 34.10 4.06
C GLN A 298 -35.11 33.27 4.92
N GLY A 299 -34.37 32.33 4.32
CA GLY A 299 -33.36 31.51 5.01
C GLY A 299 -33.92 30.33 5.81
N GLN A 300 -35.19 29.96 5.62
CA GLN A 300 -35.80 28.80 6.30
C GLN A 300 -35.62 27.52 5.46
N TYR A 301 -35.43 26.39 6.13
CA TYR A 301 -35.23 25.08 5.51
C TYR A 301 -36.52 24.25 5.45
N TYR A 302 -36.69 23.45 4.40
CA TYR A 302 -37.83 22.52 4.26
C TYR A 302 -37.48 21.30 3.41
N LEU A 303 -38.22 20.19 3.61
CA LEU A 303 -38.13 18.94 2.81
C LEU A 303 -39.37 18.68 1.96
N ALA A 304 -40.55 19.04 2.50
CA ALA A 304 -41.83 18.98 1.82
C ALA A 304 -42.46 20.37 1.84
N GLU A 305 -43.20 20.75 0.80
CA GLU A 305 -43.62 22.13 0.47
C GLU A 305 -44.58 22.82 1.47
N LYS A 306 -44.66 22.39 2.73
CA LYS A 306 -45.61 22.90 3.73
C LYS A 306 -45.04 23.11 5.14
N HIS A 307 -43.79 22.75 5.40
CA HIS A 307 -43.17 22.87 6.73
C HIS A 307 -41.79 23.51 6.65
N TYR A 308 -41.66 24.71 7.22
CA TYR A 308 -40.45 25.53 7.20
C TYR A 308 -39.82 25.60 8.59
N PHE A 309 -38.50 25.50 8.65
CA PHE A 309 -37.74 25.44 9.89
C PHE A 309 -36.57 26.44 9.85
N SER A 310 -36.21 27.00 11.00
CA SER A 310 -35.10 27.95 11.09
C SER A 310 -33.72 27.30 10.93
N ASN A 311 -33.61 26.01 11.22
CA ASN A 311 -32.38 25.24 11.08
C ASN A 311 -32.68 23.78 10.70
N ILE A 312 -31.68 23.10 10.14
CA ILE A 312 -31.79 21.71 9.69
C ILE A 312 -32.02 20.71 10.84
N PRO A 313 -31.42 20.86 12.03
CA PRO A 313 -31.69 19.97 13.16
C PRO A 313 -33.17 19.92 13.57
N ASP A 314 -33.84 21.07 13.64
CA ASP A 314 -35.26 21.15 13.96
C ASP A 314 -36.13 20.47 12.89
N LEU A 315 -35.75 20.64 11.62
CA LEU A 315 -36.38 19.96 10.49
C LEU A 315 -36.24 18.43 10.60
N ILE A 316 -35.05 17.92 10.91
CA ILE A 316 -34.82 16.48 11.08
C ILE A 316 -35.62 15.96 12.28
N ASN A 317 -35.58 16.66 13.41
CA ASN A 317 -36.31 16.28 14.61
C ASN A 317 -37.83 16.22 14.35
N TYR A 318 -38.39 17.18 13.61
CA TYR A 318 -39.79 17.14 13.21
C TYR A 318 -40.12 15.89 12.37
N HIS A 319 -39.26 15.57 11.39
CA HIS A 319 -39.48 14.43 10.49
C HIS A 319 -39.16 13.06 11.13
N GLN A 320 -38.48 13.03 12.28
CA GLN A 320 -38.37 11.82 13.11
C GLN A 320 -39.71 11.43 13.76
N HIS A 321 -40.51 12.44 14.09
CA HIS A 321 -41.82 12.27 14.70
C HIS A 321 -42.94 12.17 13.65
N ASN A 322 -42.79 12.84 12.50
CA ASN A 322 -43.85 12.98 11.50
C ASN A 322 -43.34 12.66 10.07
N ALA A 323 -44.05 11.83 9.30
CA ALA A 323 -43.68 11.61 7.90
C ALA A 323 -43.88 12.89 7.05
N ALA A 324 -45.01 13.58 7.25
CA ALA A 324 -45.29 14.92 6.72
C ALA A 324 -44.88 15.14 5.24
N GLY A 325 -45.20 14.17 4.37
CA GLY A 325 -44.91 14.21 2.93
C GLY A 325 -43.69 13.38 2.50
N LEU A 326 -42.88 12.89 3.44
CA LEU A 326 -41.87 11.86 3.17
C LEU A 326 -42.52 10.48 3.02
N VAL A 327 -41.85 9.58 2.30
CA VAL A 327 -42.26 8.18 2.13
C VAL A 327 -42.45 7.48 3.47
N ARG A 328 -41.66 7.86 4.47
CA ARG A 328 -41.72 7.33 5.83
C ARG A 328 -41.12 8.33 6.81
N ARG A 329 -41.54 8.28 8.08
CA ARG A 329 -40.87 9.03 9.16
C ARG A 329 -39.46 8.50 9.41
N LEU A 330 -38.55 9.39 9.79
CA LEU A 330 -37.13 9.10 10.05
C LEU A 330 -37.01 8.36 11.39
N LYS A 331 -36.82 7.03 11.40
CA LYS A 331 -36.85 6.26 12.67
C LYS A 331 -35.46 5.89 13.19
N TYR A 332 -34.58 5.42 12.32
CA TYR A 332 -33.29 4.88 12.74
C TYR A 332 -32.17 5.68 12.12
N ILE A 333 -31.26 6.19 12.95
CA ILE A 333 -30.06 6.85 12.44
C ILE A 333 -29.16 5.77 11.85
N VAL A 334 -28.75 5.94 10.60
CA VAL A 334 -27.71 5.14 9.96
C VAL A 334 -26.48 6.01 9.87
N SER A 335 -25.56 5.79 10.80
CA SER A 335 -24.25 6.45 10.81
C SER A 335 -23.19 5.47 10.33
N ASN A 336 -22.08 6.02 9.82
CA ASN A 336 -20.87 5.27 9.60
C ASN A 336 -20.20 5.04 10.98
N GLU A 337 -20.80 4.24 11.86
CA GLU A 337 -20.17 3.90 13.15
C GLU A 337 -18.90 3.10 12.86
N GLN A 338 -17.78 3.81 12.83
CA GLN A 338 -16.46 3.22 12.79
C GLN A 338 -16.23 2.52 14.15
N ILE A 339 -15.69 1.30 14.09
CA ILE A 339 -15.09 0.65 15.26
C ILE A 339 -13.99 1.61 15.74
N ALA A 340 -13.92 1.87 17.05
CA ALA A 340 -12.92 2.78 17.61
C ALA A 340 -11.52 2.40 17.07
N PRO A 341 -10.78 3.36 16.48
CA PRO A 341 -9.50 3.05 15.87
C PRO A 341 -8.50 2.59 16.94
N SER A 342 -7.49 1.82 16.54
CA SER A 342 -6.41 1.44 17.46
C SER A 342 -5.64 2.69 17.93
N THR A 343 -5.28 2.77 19.20
CA THR A 343 -4.44 3.84 19.75
C THR A 343 -2.96 3.55 19.48
N ALA A 344 -2.12 4.58 19.30
CA ALA A 344 -0.68 4.39 19.21
C ALA A 344 -0.10 4.00 20.58
N GLY A 345 0.08 2.70 20.81
CA GLY A 345 0.45 2.17 22.13
C GLY A 345 -0.75 2.01 23.07
N LEU A 346 -0.46 1.57 24.30
CA LEU A 346 -1.45 1.25 25.35
C LEU A 346 -1.55 2.36 26.43
N GLY A 347 -1.17 3.59 26.06
CA GLY A 347 -1.02 4.72 26.96
C GLY A 347 0.19 5.58 26.56
N TYR A 348 0.16 6.88 26.87
CA TYR A 348 1.25 7.79 26.50
C TYR A 348 2.58 7.37 27.15
N GLY A 349 3.61 7.14 26.33
CA GLY A 349 4.95 6.74 26.79
C GLY A 349 5.08 5.30 27.29
N VAL A 350 4.00 4.51 27.26
CA VAL A 350 4.03 3.09 27.67
C VAL A 350 4.40 2.23 26.46
N TRP A 351 5.64 1.74 26.45
CA TRP A 351 6.17 0.90 25.37
C TRP A 351 6.49 -0.54 25.80
N GLU A 352 6.81 -0.71 27.08
CA GLU A 352 7.19 -1.98 27.66
C GLU A 352 6.01 -2.60 28.39
N ILE A 353 5.62 -3.80 27.97
CA ILE A 353 4.51 -4.55 28.54
C ILE A 353 5.08 -5.59 29.52
N ASP A 354 4.48 -5.67 30.71
CA ASP A 354 4.77 -6.76 31.64
C ASP A 354 4.13 -8.06 31.13
N PRO A 355 4.90 -9.13 30.86
CA PRO A 355 4.36 -10.40 30.38
C PRO A 355 3.25 -10.98 31.26
N ARG A 356 3.22 -10.66 32.56
CA ARG A 356 2.17 -11.09 33.50
C ARG A 356 0.79 -10.50 33.18
N GLN A 357 0.75 -9.41 32.42
CA GLN A 357 -0.48 -8.79 31.94
C GLN A 357 -1.00 -9.48 30.67
N LEU A 358 -0.23 -10.38 30.06
CA LEU A 358 -0.62 -11.09 28.83
C LEU A 358 -1.18 -12.47 29.17
N THR A 359 -2.38 -12.74 28.68
CA THR A 359 -3.01 -14.06 28.71
C THR A 359 -2.93 -14.67 27.32
N PHE A 360 -2.22 -15.79 27.17
CA PHE A 360 -2.11 -16.51 25.89
C PHE A 360 -3.30 -17.46 25.74
N ILE A 361 -4.06 -17.33 24.65
CA ILE A 361 -5.31 -18.06 24.47
C ILE A 361 -5.21 -19.10 23.36
N LYS A 362 -4.85 -18.69 22.14
CA LYS A 362 -4.88 -19.58 20.97
C LYS A 362 -3.70 -19.31 20.05
N GLU A 363 -3.11 -20.35 19.48
CA GLU A 363 -2.13 -20.17 18.40
C GLU A 363 -2.82 -19.75 17.10
N LEU A 364 -2.31 -18.68 16.48
CA LEU A 364 -2.80 -18.15 15.20
C LEU A 364 -1.96 -18.66 14.03
N GLY A 365 -0.65 -18.83 14.24
CA GLY A 365 0.24 -19.38 13.24
C GLY A 365 1.68 -19.47 13.72
N CYS A 366 2.48 -20.23 12.98
CA CYS A 366 3.91 -20.36 13.20
C CYS A 366 4.64 -19.97 11.91
N GLY A 367 5.45 -18.91 11.99
CA GLY A 367 6.23 -18.38 10.87
C GLY A 367 7.74 -18.52 11.05
N GLN A 368 8.47 -17.98 10.09
CA GLN A 368 9.94 -17.91 10.11
C GLN A 368 10.45 -17.29 11.41
N PHE A 369 9.83 -16.20 11.82
CA PHE A 369 10.25 -15.34 12.94
C PHE A 369 9.75 -15.80 14.31
N GLY A 370 8.88 -16.82 14.36
CA GLY A 370 8.36 -17.39 15.60
C GLY A 370 6.87 -17.69 15.55
N VAL A 371 6.30 -17.91 16.73
CA VAL A 371 4.89 -18.28 16.91
C VAL A 371 4.08 -17.02 17.19
N VAL A 372 2.94 -16.88 16.52
CA VAL A 372 1.95 -15.83 16.77
C VAL A 372 0.77 -16.44 17.50
N LYS A 373 0.41 -15.85 18.65
CA LYS A 373 -0.72 -16.26 19.46
C LYS A 373 -1.73 -15.14 19.61
N TYR A 374 -3.00 -15.49 19.57
CA TYR A 374 -4.09 -14.67 20.08
C TYR A 374 -4.07 -14.71 21.60
N GLY A 375 -4.28 -13.55 22.21
CA GLY A 375 -4.33 -13.42 23.65
C GLY A 375 -5.12 -12.19 24.09
N LYS A 376 -5.09 -11.95 25.40
CA LYS A 376 -5.66 -10.75 26.02
C LYS A 376 -4.62 -10.02 26.84
N TRP A 377 -4.57 -8.69 26.70
CA TRP A 377 -3.85 -7.82 27.60
C TRP A 377 -4.78 -7.35 28.74
N GLN A 378 -4.29 -7.47 29.98
CA GLN A 378 -5.03 -7.23 31.24
C GLN A 378 -6.39 -7.96 31.31
N GLY A 379 -6.52 -9.09 30.60
CA GLY A 379 -7.76 -9.87 30.52
C GLY A 379 -8.90 -9.20 29.76
N ARG A 380 -8.69 -8.03 29.15
CA ARG A 380 -9.74 -7.23 28.51
C ARG A 380 -9.53 -7.06 27.01
N HIS A 381 -8.35 -6.57 26.61
CA HIS A 381 -8.08 -6.15 25.24
C HIS A 381 -7.54 -7.31 24.40
N ASP A 382 -8.19 -7.60 23.28
CA ASP A 382 -7.75 -8.63 22.35
C ASP A 382 -6.47 -8.20 21.63
N VAL A 383 -5.45 -9.06 21.68
CA VAL A 383 -4.11 -8.77 21.13
C VAL A 383 -3.55 -9.96 20.36
N ALA A 384 -2.71 -9.67 19.36
CA ALA A 384 -1.82 -10.65 18.75
C ALA A 384 -0.43 -10.53 19.41
N ILE A 385 0.10 -11.67 19.86
CA ILE A 385 1.36 -11.77 20.59
C ILE A 385 2.32 -12.62 19.76
N LYS A 386 3.32 -11.97 19.17
CA LYS A 386 4.36 -12.61 18.36
C LYS A 386 5.59 -12.87 19.22
N MET A 387 5.96 -14.14 19.34
CA MET A 387 7.17 -14.58 20.03
C MET A 387 8.36 -14.49 19.07
N ILE A 388 9.44 -13.81 19.47
CA ILE A 388 10.65 -13.68 18.64
C ILE A 388 11.67 -14.76 19.01
N LYS A 389 12.23 -15.43 18.00
CA LYS A 389 13.29 -16.45 18.20
C LYS A 389 14.63 -15.78 18.55
N GLU A 390 15.40 -16.40 19.45
CA GLU A 390 16.57 -15.82 20.13
C GLU A 390 17.82 -15.52 19.28
N SER A 391 17.78 -15.71 17.95
CA SER A 391 18.97 -15.67 17.09
C SER A 391 18.95 -14.60 15.99
N SER A 392 18.02 -13.63 16.03
CA SER A 392 17.80 -12.72 14.89
C SER A 392 18.44 -11.34 15.02
N MET A 393 18.54 -10.73 16.22
CA MET A 393 19.07 -9.36 16.43
C MET A 393 19.61 -9.18 17.85
N SER A 394 20.44 -8.14 18.08
CA SER A 394 20.84 -7.74 19.44
C SER A 394 19.64 -7.11 20.18
N GLU A 395 19.59 -7.23 21.51
CA GLU A 395 18.46 -6.73 22.30
C GLU A 395 18.36 -5.21 22.27
N ASP A 396 19.49 -4.51 22.31
CA ASP A 396 19.54 -3.05 22.28
C ASP A 396 19.04 -2.49 20.94
N ASP A 397 19.49 -3.05 19.82
CA ASP A 397 19.01 -2.65 18.48
C ASP A 397 17.50 -2.90 18.35
N PHE A 398 17.02 -4.04 18.86
CA PHE A 398 15.59 -4.35 18.83
C PHE A 398 14.75 -3.35 19.65
N ILE A 399 15.22 -2.95 20.83
CA ILE A 399 14.52 -1.97 21.69
C ILE A 399 14.48 -0.60 21.01
N GLU A 400 15.58 -0.17 20.39
CA GLU A 400 15.61 1.10 19.67
C GLU A 400 14.66 1.08 18.46
N GLU A 401 14.71 0.02 17.64
CA GLU A 401 13.80 -0.15 16.50
C GLU A 401 12.34 -0.18 16.98
N ALA A 402 12.02 -0.94 18.03
CA ALA A 402 10.67 -1.01 18.61
C ALA A 402 10.15 0.36 19.06
N LYS A 403 10.99 1.20 19.69
CA LYS A 403 10.59 2.55 20.11
C LYS A 403 10.27 3.47 18.94
N VAL A 404 10.99 3.36 17.83
CA VAL A 404 10.67 4.15 16.61
C VAL A 404 9.39 3.61 15.98
N MET A 405 9.28 2.29 15.86
CA MET A 405 8.10 1.61 15.33
C MET A 405 6.81 1.91 16.10
N MET A 406 6.87 2.08 17.41
CA MET A 406 5.71 2.41 18.23
C MET A 406 5.11 3.79 17.94
N LYS A 407 5.87 4.68 17.31
CA LYS A 407 5.38 5.99 16.87
C LYS A 407 4.62 5.91 15.55
N LEU A 408 4.78 4.83 14.80
CA LEU A 408 4.07 4.61 13.54
C LEU A 408 2.59 4.33 13.83
N HIS A 409 1.73 5.15 13.22
CA HIS A 409 0.29 5.07 13.36
C HIS A 409 -0.38 5.43 12.05
N HIS A 410 -1.12 4.48 11.48
CA HIS A 410 -1.84 4.65 10.23
C HIS A 410 -2.99 3.63 10.11
N GLU A 411 -4.09 3.99 9.47
CA GLU A 411 -5.29 3.13 9.34
C GLU A 411 -4.97 1.79 8.67
N ASN A 412 -4.13 1.81 7.64
CA ASN A 412 -3.69 0.63 6.90
C ASN A 412 -2.37 0.01 7.39
N LEU A 413 -1.94 0.32 8.62
CA LEU A 413 -0.84 -0.39 9.29
C LEU A 413 -1.37 -1.10 10.53
N VAL A 414 -0.89 -2.32 10.77
CA VAL A 414 -1.20 -3.03 12.01
C VAL A 414 -0.54 -2.33 13.18
N GLN A 415 -1.35 -1.85 14.10
CA GLN A 415 -0.88 -1.09 15.25
C GLN A 415 -0.02 -1.94 16.19
N LEU A 416 1.20 -1.47 16.44
CA LEU A 416 2.06 -1.97 17.50
C LEU A 416 1.63 -1.35 18.83
N TYR A 417 1.30 -2.19 19.80
CA TYR A 417 0.90 -1.76 21.15
C TYR A 417 2.08 -1.70 22.12
N GLY A 418 3.05 -2.59 21.97
CA GLY A 418 4.25 -2.60 22.79
C GLY A 418 5.07 -3.86 22.64
N VAL A 419 6.15 -3.94 23.41
CA VAL A 419 7.08 -5.08 23.42
C VAL A 419 7.32 -5.57 24.84
N CYS A 420 7.66 -6.85 24.98
CA CYS A 420 8.13 -7.44 26.23
C CYS A 420 9.59 -7.84 26.05
N THR A 421 10.52 -7.08 26.63
CA THR A 421 11.97 -7.32 26.48
C THR A 421 12.64 -7.75 27.80
N LYS A 422 12.05 -7.42 28.96
CA LYS A 422 12.52 -7.82 30.30
C LYS A 422 12.65 -9.32 30.55
N GLN A 423 11.91 -10.16 29.81
CA GLN A 423 11.92 -11.61 30.00
C GLN A 423 11.95 -12.30 28.64
N ARG A 424 12.74 -13.38 28.55
CA ARG A 424 12.78 -14.24 27.37
C ARG A 424 11.64 -15.28 27.38
N PRO A 425 11.10 -15.64 26.20
CA PRO A 425 11.37 -15.04 24.88
C PRO A 425 10.75 -13.65 24.73
N ILE A 426 11.35 -12.81 23.86
CA ILE A 426 10.84 -11.46 23.56
C ILE A 426 9.46 -11.55 22.88
N TYR A 427 8.55 -10.66 23.24
CA TYR A 427 7.23 -10.55 22.62
C TYR A 427 7.02 -9.21 21.94
N ILE A 428 6.37 -9.24 20.77
CA ILE A 428 5.77 -8.07 20.12
C ILE A 428 4.25 -8.20 20.26
N VAL A 429 3.60 -7.17 20.77
CA VAL A 429 2.15 -7.15 21.00
C VAL A 429 1.51 -6.14 20.04
N THR A 430 0.58 -6.61 19.21
CA THR A 430 -0.12 -5.78 18.22
C THR A 430 -1.63 -5.91 18.35
N GLU A 431 -2.38 -5.06 17.64
CA GLU A 431 -3.81 -5.27 17.46
C GLU A 431 -4.12 -6.65 16.84
N PHE A 432 -5.23 -7.26 17.27
CA PHE A 432 -5.69 -8.54 16.75
C PHE A 432 -6.68 -8.34 15.59
N LEU A 433 -6.38 -8.93 14.44
CA LEU A 433 -7.23 -8.89 13.25
C LEU A 433 -7.88 -10.28 13.00
N PRO A 434 -9.21 -10.41 13.17
CA PRO A 434 -9.87 -11.73 13.23
C PRO A 434 -9.93 -12.45 11.88
N ASN A 435 -9.87 -11.73 10.75
CA ASN A 435 -9.94 -12.33 9.41
C ASN A 435 -8.58 -12.87 8.93
N GLY A 436 -7.53 -12.78 9.75
CA GLY A 436 -6.22 -13.35 9.46
C GLY A 436 -5.50 -12.66 8.30
N CYS A 437 -4.56 -13.38 7.67
CA CYS A 437 -3.75 -12.81 6.60
C CYS A 437 -4.47 -12.78 5.25
N LEU A 438 -4.15 -11.77 4.44
CA LEU A 438 -4.77 -11.52 3.14
C LEU A 438 -4.59 -12.71 2.18
N LEU A 439 -3.46 -13.42 2.25
CA LEU A 439 -3.21 -14.62 1.44
C LEU A 439 -4.28 -15.70 1.64
N SER A 440 -4.57 -16.05 2.90
CA SER A 440 -5.62 -17.04 3.23
C SER A 440 -7.00 -16.45 2.99
N TYR A 441 -7.20 -15.17 3.31
CA TYR A 441 -8.48 -14.49 3.08
C TYR A 441 -8.91 -14.50 1.60
N LEU A 442 -7.99 -14.24 0.67
CA LEU A 442 -8.23 -14.30 -0.77
C LEU A 442 -8.58 -15.72 -1.23
N ARG A 443 -7.89 -16.74 -0.70
CA ARG A 443 -8.06 -18.14 -1.11
C ARG A 443 -9.32 -18.78 -0.53
N ASP A 444 -9.58 -18.56 0.75
CA ASP A 444 -10.53 -19.34 1.52
C ASP A 444 -11.90 -18.64 1.61
N TYR A 445 -11.88 -17.31 1.80
CA TYR A 445 -13.08 -16.50 2.07
C TYR A 445 -13.61 -15.79 0.82
N LEU A 446 -12.80 -14.96 0.17
CA LEU A 446 -13.27 -14.20 -1.01
C LEU A 446 -13.53 -15.10 -2.21
N ARG A 447 -12.60 -16.02 -2.52
CA ARG A 447 -12.60 -17.01 -3.64
C ARG A 447 -12.71 -16.42 -5.06
N HIS A 448 -13.66 -15.50 -5.29
CA HIS A 448 -13.94 -14.81 -6.53
C HIS A 448 -14.16 -13.31 -6.29
N PRO A 449 -13.14 -12.57 -5.82
CA PRO A 449 -13.27 -11.13 -5.61
C PRO A 449 -13.50 -10.40 -6.93
N SER A 450 -14.34 -9.37 -6.91
CA SER A 450 -14.50 -8.47 -8.04
C SER A 450 -13.24 -7.62 -8.24
N ALA A 451 -13.07 -7.07 -9.45
CA ALA A 451 -11.96 -6.15 -9.74
C ALA A 451 -11.96 -4.92 -8.83
N VAL A 452 -13.14 -4.45 -8.42
CA VAL A 452 -13.29 -3.31 -7.50
C VAL A 452 -12.76 -3.66 -6.12
N GLN A 453 -13.13 -4.82 -5.58
CA GLN A 453 -12.64 -5.29 -4.27
C GLN A 453 -11.12 -5.52 -4.28
N LEU A 454 -10.58 -6.07 -5.37
CA LEU A 454 -9.13 -6.22 -5.52
C LEU A 454 -8.43 -4.86 -5.55
N LEU A 455 -9.00 -3.88 -6.24
CA LEU A 455 -8.46 -2.53 -6.29
C LEU A 455 -8.50 -1.82 -4.92
N GLU A 456 -9.58 -2.01 -4.15
CA GLU A 456 -9.69 -1.52 -2.77
C GLU A 456 -8.61 -2.13 -1.87
N ILE A 457 -8.36 -3.45 -1.98
CA ILE A 457 -7.25 -4.13 -1.28
C ILE A 457 -5.90 -3.52 -1.67
N CYS A 458 -5.65 -3.27 -2.96
CA CYS A 458 -4.42 -2.65 -3.42
C CYS A 458 -4.27 -1.22 -2.89
N LYS A 459 -5.36 -0.45 -2.88
CA LYS A 459 -5.41 0.91 -2.34
C LYS A 459 -5.00 0.92 -0.88
N ASP A 460 -5.64 0.10 -0.05
CA ASP A 460 -5.36 0.00 1.38
C ASP A 460 -3.88 -0.31 1.65
N VAL A 461 -3.32 -1.32 0.97
CA VAL A 461 -1.89 -1.67 1.10
C VAL A 461 -0.99 -0.51 0.64
N SER A 462 -1.33 0.15 -0.46
CA SER A 462 -0.56 1.28 -0.99
C SER A 462 -0.55 2.49 -0.04
N GLU A 463 -1.67 2.78 0.64
CA GLU A 463 -1.75 3.87 1.61
C GLU A 463 -0.87 3.58 2.83
N GLY A 464 -0.86 2.33 3.34
CA GLY A 464 0.03 1.90 4.40
C GLY A 464 1.52 2.01 4.01
N MET A 465 1.87 1.58 2.80
CA MET A 465 3.25 1.63 2.30
C MET A 465 3.72 3.06 2.00
N ALA A 466 2.85 3.92 1.49
CA ALA A 466 3.15 5.35 1.29
C ALA A 466 3.43 6.04 2.63
N TYR A 467 2.67 5.70 3.68
CA TYR A 467 2.96 6.18 5.02
C TYR A 467 4.33 5.69 5.51
N LEU A 468 4.68 4.42 5.36
CA LEU A 468 6.01 3.91 5.73
C LEU A 468 7.14 4.64 4.98
N GLU A 469 6.99 4.85 3.67
CA GLU A 469 7.97 5.61 2.87
C GLU A 469 8.13 7.04 3.42
N SER A 470 7.02 7.72 3.78
CA SER A 470 7.07 9.07 4.38
C SER A 470 7.78 9.13 5.73
N GLN A 471 7.79 8.00 6.46
CA GLN A 471 8.47 7.87 7.75
C GLN A 471 9.90 7.32 7.60
N GLN A 472 10.40 7.17 6.37
CA GLN A 472 11.71 6.58 6.04
C GLN A 472 11.90 5.15 6.57
N PHE A 473 10.82 4.36 6.52
CA PHE A 473 10.81 2.95 6.86
C PHE A 473 10.75 2.07 5.61
N ILE A 474 11.63 1.07 5.55
CA ILE A 474 11.64 0.06 4.49
C ILE A 474 11.08 -1.25 5.06
N HIS A 475 10.02 -1.78 4.46
CA HIS A 475 9.30 -2.99 4.89
C HIS A 475 10.11 -4.28 4.71
N ARG A 476 10.81 -4.43 3.58
CA ARG A 476 11.75 -5.54 3.23
C ARG A 476 11.13 -6.91 2.99
N ASP A 477 9.93 -7.18 3.52
CA ASP A 477 9.20 -8.45 3.30
C ASP A 477 7.72 -8.22 2.96
N LEU A 478 7.40 -7.25 2.09
CA LEU A 478 6.02 -6.99 1.70
C LEU A 478 5.49 -8.16 0.85
N ALA A 479 4.35 -8.72 1.27
CA ALA A 479 3.63 -9.77 0.54
C ALA A 479 2.24 -9.96 1.14
N ALA A 480 1.31 -10.60 0.42
CA ALA A 480 -0.04 -10.88 0.92
C ALA A 480 -0.10 -11.71 2.23
N ARG A 481 0.96 -12.45 2.59
CA ARG A 481 1.06 -13.14 3.88
C ARG A 481 1.29 -12.19 5.06
N ASN A 482 1.88 -11.02 4.79
CA ASN A 482 2.23 -9.96 5.74
C ASN A 482 1.27 -8.77 5.61
N CYS A 483 0.07 -9.00 5.06
CA CYS A 483 -1.07 -8.11 5.19
C CYS A 483 -2.16 -8.85 5.97
N LEU A 484 -2.81 -8.18 6.91
CA LEU A 484 -3.92 -8.71 7.69
C LEU A 484 -5.23 -8.01 7.32
N VAL A 485 -6.35 -8.70 7.52
CA VAL A 485 -7.68 -8.19 7.16
C VAL A 485 -8.47 -7.89 8.44
N ALA A 486 -8.93 -6.66 8.57
CA ALA A 486 -9.75 -6.21 9.69
C ALA A 486 -11.19 -6.72 9.57
N LEU A 487 -11.98 -6.59 10.64
CA LEU A 487 -13.36 -7.09 10.66
C LEU A 487 -14.27 -6.45 9.60
N ASN A 488 -14.05 -5.17 9.31
CA ASN A 488 -14.76 -4.39 8.29
C ASN A 488 -14.25 -4.65 6.85
N GLY A 489 -13.24 -5.51 6.66
CA GLY A 489 -12.64 -5.81 5.37
C GLY A 489 -11.43 -4.94 4.99
N THR A 490 -11.09 -3.91 5.77
CA THR A 490 -9.90 -3.08 5.54
C THR A 490 -8.64 -3.92 5.63
N VAL A 491 -7.70 -3.70 4.72
CA VAL A 491 -6.39 -4.37 4.73
C VAL A 491 -5.35 -3.52 5.44
N LYS A 492 -4.58 -4.16 6.32
CA LYS A 492 -3.50 -3.53 7.07
C LYS A 492 -2.17 -4.26 6.86
N VAL A 493 -1.10 -3.52 6.59
CA VAL A 493 0.25 -4.09 6.46
C VAL A 493 0.79 -4.42 7.86
N THR A 494 1.38 -5.61 8.02
CA THR A 494 1.95 -6.11 9.28
C THR A 494 3.39 -6.56 9.09
N ASP A 495 4.05 -6.99 10.15
CA ASP A 495 5.41 -7.53 10.11
C ASP A 495 6.47 -6.56 9.54
N PHE A 496 6.16 -5.26 9.52
CA PHE A 496 7.15 -4.18 9.51
C PHE A 496 7.97 -4.12 10.81
N GLY A 497 7.73 -5.06 11.75
CA GLY A 497 8.50 -5.40 12.96
C GLY A 497 9.98 -5.69 12.77
N LEU A 498 10.40 -5.86 11.51
CA LEU A 498 11.76 -6.17 11.08
C LEU A 498 12.25 -5.15 10.03
N SER A 499 11.45 -4.10 9.82
CA SER A 499 11.80 -2.95 9.01
C SER A 499 12.89 -2.16 9.71
N ARG A 500 13.83 -1.63 8.93
CA ARG A 500 14.86 -0.75 9.47
C ARG A 500 14.50 0.69 9.17
N TYR A 501 14.75 1.56 10.13
CA TYR A 501 14.80 2.99 9.91
C TYR A 501 16.07 3.32 9.11
N VAL A 502 15.93 3.99 7.96
CA VAL A 502 17.05 4.25 7.05
C VAL A 502 17.01 5.70 6.57
N LEU A 503 17.93 6.52 7.09
CA LEU A 503 18.01 7.97 6.80
C LEU A 503 18.21 8.29 5.30
N ASN A 504 18.87 7.42 4.56
CA ASN A 504 19.26 7.65 3.16
C ASN A 504 18.57 6.71 2.14
N ASP A 505 17.45 6.08 2.53
CA ASP A 505 16.67 5.14 1.68
C ASP A 505 17.48 3.98 1.05
N GLU A 506 18.67 3.68 1.57
CA GLU A 506 19.51 2.56 1.15
C GLU A 506 20.07 1.82 2.37
N TYR A 507 19.84 0.51 2.41
CA TYR A 507 20.39 -0.37 3.43
C TYR A 507 21.01 -1.61 2.80
N ILE A 508 22.27 -1.90 3.16
CA ILE A 508 22.98 -3.11 2.75
C ILE A 508 22.97 -4.09 3.92
N SER A 509 22.32 -5.23 3.75
CA SER A 509 22.30 -6.26 4.80
C SER A 509 23.62 -7.01 4.88
N SER A 510 24.17 -7.14 6.10
CA SER A 510 25.40 -7.89 6.38
C SER A 510 25.19 -9.40 6.50
N THR A 511 23.93 -9.87 6.54
CA THR A 511 23.56 -11.27 6.76
C THR A 511 22.87 -11.89 5.55
N VAL A 512 23.34 -13.06 5.12
CA VAL A 512 22.82 -13.88 4.01
C VAL A 512 21.56 -14.67 4.42
N SER A 513 20.63 -14.05 5.15
CA SER A 513 19.43 -14.77 5.61
C SER A 513 18.43 -14.99 4.46
N GLN A 514 17.55 -15.99 4.62
CA GLN A 514 16.62 -16.45 3.57
C GLN A 514 15.69 -15.31 3.12
N PHE A 515 15.87 -14.83 1.87
CA PHE A 515 15.05 -13.80 1.25
C PHE A 515 13.74 -14.37 0.71
N PRO A 516 12.65 -13.58 0.68
CA PRO A 516 11.44 -13.94 -0.05
C PRO A 516 11.71 -13.82 -1.57
N VAL A 517 12.44 -14.77 -2.15
CA VAL A 517 13.00 -14.70 -3.52
C VAL A 517 11.98 -14.26 -4.59
N ARG A 518 10.70 -14.67 -4.45
CA ARG A 518 9.64 -14.33 -5.41
C ARG A 518 9.15 -12.87 -5.31
N TRP A 519 9.43 -12.19 -4.20
CA TRP A 519 9.05 -10.80 -3.91
C TRP A 519 10.27 -9.87 -3.85
N SER A 520 11.49 -10.38 -4.02
CA SER A 520 12.71 -9.57 -3.94
C SER A 520 13.19 -9.14 -5.33
N PRO A 521 13.54 -7.87 -5.54
CA PRO A 521 14.12 -7.39 -6.79
C PRO A 521 15.58 -7.87 -6.98
N PRO A 522 16.14 -7.77 -8.20
CA PRO A 522 17.49 -8.22 -8.50
C PRO A 522 18.58 -7.60 -7.61
N GLU A 523 18.48 -6.30 -7.28
CA GLU A 523 19.45 -5.61 -6.43
C GLU A 523 19.48 -6.11 -4.98
N VAL A 524 18.32 -6.54 -4.46
CA VAL A 524 18.23 -7.21 -3.15
C VAL A 524 18.89 -8.59 -3.25
N LEU A 525 18.60 -9.35 -4.30
CA LEU A 525 19.11 -10.71 -4.47
C LEU A 525 20.63 -10.77 -4.72
N LEU A 526 21.17 -9.81 -5.47
CA LEU A 526 22.58 -9.77 -5.87
C LEU A 526 23.46 -9.03 -4.87
N TYR A 527 22.96 -7.93 -4.31
CA TYR A 527 23.76 -6.98 -3.55
C TYR A 527 23.23 -6.70 -2.15
N HIS A 528 22.15 -7.38 -1.72
CA HIS A 528 21.53 -7.17 -0.41
C HIS A 528 21.09 -5.72 -0.17
N LYS A 529 20.80 -4.98 -1.26
CA LYS A 529 20.43 -3.57 -1.24
C LYS A 529 18.92 -3.40 -1.13
N PHE A 530 18.45 -2.98 0.05
CA PHE A 530 17.05 -2.64 0.30
C PHE A 530 16.85 -1.12 0.23
N SER A 531 15.72 -0.71 -0.33
CA SER A 531 15.25 0.68 -0.43
C SER A 531 13.73 0.72 -0.49
N SER A 532 13.12 1.91 -0.41
CA SER A 532 11.71 2.12 -0.74
C SER A 532 11.34 1.48 -2.09
N LYS A 533 12.25 1.53 -3.07
CA LYS A 533 12.02 0.97 -4.42
C LYS A 533 12.01 -0.55 -4.44
N SER A 534 12.74 -1.19 -3.53
CA SER A 534 12.62 -2.63 -3.34
C SER A 534 11.25 -3.05 -2.79
N ASP A 535 10.62 -2.22 -1.96
CA ASP A 535 9.25 -2.47 -1.52
C ASP A 535 8.22 -2.21 -2.63
N ILE A 536 8.47 -1.25 -3.53
CA ILE A 536 7.65 -1.04 -4.73
C ILE A 536 7.67 -2.27 -5.63
N TRP A 537 8.84 -2.93 -5.79
CA TRP A 537 8.91 -4.21 -6.49
C TRP A 537 8.04 -5.27 -5.81
N ALA A 538 8.12 -5.37 -4.48
CA ALA A 538 7.35 -6.35 -3.72
C ALA A 538 5.83 -6.08 -3.70
N PHE A 539 5.43 -4.81 -3.89
CA PHE A 539 4.03 -4.40 -4.05
C PHE A 539 3.44 -4.85 -5.40
N GLY A 540 4.24 -4.82 -6.47
CA GLY A 540 3.88 -5.32 -7.79
C GLY A 540 3.75 -6.84 -7.83
#